data_AF-G9QW24-F1
#
_entry.id   AF-G9QW24-F1
#
_cell.length_a   1.000
_cell.length_b   1.000
_cell.length_c   1.000
_cell.angle_alpha   90.00
_cell.angle_beta   90.00
_cell.angle_gamma   90.00
#
_symmetry.space_group_name_H-M   'P 1'
#
loop_
_entity.id
_entity.type
_entity.pdbx_description
1 polymer ?
#
loop_
_entity_poly.entity_id
_entity_poly.type
_entity_poly.pdbx_seq_one_letter_code
_entity_poly.pdbx_strand_id
1 'polypeptide(L)'
;MAITTTGFQAPATKREGLKPSVYENIILIGADETPILKLIGTSSVKGIEHSWLTDSLAAPKKNAQLEISDFDDQIKSSVQKTSNAVQIFTSNVSVSRSMQAVATYGGKELERETAKRAKEHKLDMEYAIFGLGRDADVKKSVFKAPTVRTDATAGEMAGLFYF
;
A
#
# COMPACT_ATOMS: atom_id res chain seq x y z
N MET A 1 9.39 -49.03 38.13
CA MET A 1 9.22 -49.27 36.69
C MET A 1 9.13 -47.92 35.99
N ALA A 2 9.99 -47.65 35.01
CA ALA A 2 9.94 -46.40 34.24
C ALA A 2 8.95 -46.57 33.09
N ILE A 3 7.86 -45.80 33.10
CA ILE A 3 6.96 -45.69 31.94
C ILE A 3 7.71 -44.89 30.86
N THR A 4 8.12 -45.56 29.80
CA THR A 4 8.78 -44.93 28.66
C THR A 4 7.73 -44.23 27.80
N THR A 5 8.06 -43.06 27.25
CA THR A 5 7.14 -42.21 26.47
C THR A 5 6.69 -42.85 25.14
N THR A 6 7.34 -43.94 24.75
CA THR A 6 7.16 -44.68 23.50
C THR A 6 6.64 -46.10 23.69
N GLY A 7 6.53 -46.59 24.93
CA GLY A 7 6.12 -47.97 25.22
C GLY A 7 4.61 -48.19 25.04
N PHE A 8 4.24 -49.22 24.27
CA PHE A 8 2.85 -49.63 24.01
C PHE A 8 2.57 -50.96 24.72
N GLN A 9 1.48 -51.04 25.51
CA GLN A 9 0.93 -52.30 26.03
C GLN A 9 -0.48 -52.50 25.45
N ALA A 10 -0.66 -53.56 24.66
CA ALA A 10 -1.99 -54.03 24.25
C ALA A 10 -2.80 -54.39 25.51
N PRO A 11 -4.08 -54.02 25.64
CA PRO A 11 -5.05 -53.70 24.58
C PRO A 11 -5.33 -52.19 24.33
N ALA A 12 -4.53 -51.26 24.87
CA ALA A 12 -4.83 -49.83 24.75
C ALA A 12 -4.49 -49.27 23.36
N THR A 13 -5.39 -48.47 22.76
CA THR A 13 -5.08 -47.63 21.59
C THR A 13 -4.03 -46.57 21.96
N LYS A 14 -3.25 -46.14 20.95
CA LYS A 14 -2.18 -45.12 21.00
C LYS A 14 -2.30 -44.11 22.16
N ARG A 15 -1.18 -43.81 22.84
CA ARG A 15 -1.13 -42.81 23.92
C ARG A 15 -1.36 -41.40 23.35
N GLU A 16 -2.60 -40.93 23.34
CA GLU A 16 -3.02 -39.66 22.73
C GLU A 16 -2.89 -38.42 23.67
N GLY A 17 -2.42 -38.60 24.90
CA GLY A 17 -2.28 -37.51 25.88
C GLY A 17 -0.98 -36.70 25.81
N LEU A 18 -0.03 -37.08 24.95
CA LEU A 18 1.24 -36.35 24.79
C LEU A 18 1.01 -35.16 23.86
N LYS A 19 0.92 -33.95 24.45
CA LYS A 19 0.86 -32.70 23.67
C LYS A 19 2.12 -32.61 22.81
N PRO A 20 2.01 -32.45 21.48
CA PRO A 20 3.16 -32.27 20.62
C PRO A 20 3.90 -30.98 20.98
N SER A 21 5.24 -31.02 20.96
CA SER A 21 6.07 -29.84 21.20
C SER A 21 6.09 -28.98 19.93
N VAL A 22 5.18 -28.01 19.87
CA VAL A 22 5.07 -27.04 18.78
C VAL A 22 4.96 -25.66 19.39
N TYR A 23 5.58 -24.65 18.76
CA TYR A 23 5.40 -23.26 19.16
C TYR A 23 3.93 -22.87 19.04
N GLU A 24 3.40 -22.24 20.08
CA GLU A 24 2.01 -21.78 20.10
C GLU A 24 1.79 -20.52 19.26
N ASN A 25 2.87 -19.82 18.87
CA ASN A 25 2.81 -18.61 18.05
C ASN A 25 3.20 -18.89 16.60
N ILE A 26 2.45 -18.30 15.67
CA ILE A 26 2.79 -18.32 14.24
C ILE A 26 3.69 -17.12 13.94
N ILE A 27 4.91 -17.38 13.50
CA ILE A 27 5.88 -16.34 13.12
C ILE A 27 5.59 -15.91 11.68
N LEU A 28 5.35 -14.62 11.46
CA LEU A 28 5.23 -14.05 10.12
C LEU A 28 6.61 -13.73 9.57
N ILE A 29 6.95 -14.26 8.40
CA ILE A 29 8.22 -13.99 7.71
C ILE A 29 7.91 -13.01 6.58
N GLY A 30 8.34 -11.76 6.71
CA GLY A 30 8.13 -10.73 5.70
C GLY A 30 8.51 -9.33 6.19
N ALA A 31 8.45 -8.36 5.28
CA ALA A 31 8.62 -6.94 5.64
C ALA A 31 7.39 -6.49 6.45
N ASP A 32 7.60 -6.14 7.71
CA ASP A 32 6.52 -5.72 8.62
C ASP A 32 6.17 -4.24 8.51
N GLU A 33 6.99 -3.46 7.80
CA GLU A 33 6.86 -2.01 7.73
C GLU A 33 6.57 -1.51 6.31
N THR A 34 5.67 -0.53 6.24
CA THR A 34 5.38 0.28 5.07
C THR A 34 6.00 1.66 5.28
N PRO A 35 7.27 1.87 4.90
CA PRO A 35 8.03 3.06 5.27
C PRO A 35 7.52 4.33 4.57
N ILE A 36 7.02 4.22 3.34
CA ILE A 36 6.54 5.38 2.58
C ILE A 36 5.27 5.92 3.20
N LEU A 37 4.29 5.06 3.47
CA LEU A 37 3.05 5.47 4.14
C LEU A 37 3.28 6.09 5.52
N LYS A 38 4.36 5.67 6.22
CA LYS A 38 4.73 6.24 7.52
C LYS A 38 5.45 7.60 7.40
N LEU A 39 6.23 7.81 6.34
CA LEU A 39 7.08 8.98 6.19
C LEU A 39 6.41 10.13 5.43
N ILE A 40 5.46 9.86 4.54
CA ILE A 40 4.77 10.89 3.78
C ILE A 40 3.68 11.57 4.61
N GLY A 41 3.58 12.90 4.49
CA GLY A 41 2.46 13.65 5.04
C GLY A 41 1.15 13.31 4.33
N THR A 42 0.06 13.22 5.09
CA THR A 42 -1.28 12.96 4.54
C THR A 42 -2.19 14.16 4.78
N SER A 43 -3.05 14.45 3.81
CA SER A 43 -4.08 15.48 3.90
C SER A 43 -5.41 14.94 3.38
N SER A 44 -6.52 15.43 3.92
CA SER A 44 -7.85 15.00 3.47
C SER A 44 -8.25 15.65 2.15
N VAL A 45 -8.79 14.85 1.24
CA VAL A 45 -9.34 15.27 -0.05
C VAL A 45 -10.81 14.86 -0.09
N LYS A 46 -11.69 15.78 -0.49
CA LYS A 46 -13.16 15.55 -0.54
C LYS A 46 -13.69 15.25 -1.95
N GLY A 47 -12.90 15.54 -2.99
CA GLY A 47 -13.26 15.32 -4.39
C GLY A 47 -12.70 14.01 -4.95
N ILE A 48 -13.22 13.57 -6.09
CA ILE A 48 -12.70 12.42 -6.85
C ILE A 48 -11.36 12.81 -7.53
N GLU A 49 -11.21 14.07 -7.90
CA GLU A 49 -9.99 14.67 -8.43
C GLU A 49 -9.48 15.74 -7.46
N HIS A 50 -8.18 15.76 -7.21
CA HIS A 50 -7.49 16.81 -6.48
C HIS A 50 -6.57 17.55 -7.43
N SER A 51 -6.55 18.89 -7.36
CA SER A 51 -5.68 19.71 -8.19
C SER A 51 -4.98 20.76 -7.36
N TRP A 52 -3.75 21.09 -7.74
CA TRP A 52 -2.96 22.17 -7.18
C TRP A 52 -2.34 23.00 -8.31
N LEU A 53 -2.03 24.26 -8.00
CA LEU A 53 -1.39 25.18 -8.94
C LEU A 53 0.10 25.23 -8.62
N THR A 54 0.94 25.11 -9.66
CA THR A 54 2.38 25.28 -9.56
C THR A 54 2.79 26.53 -10.35
N ASP A 55 3.74 27.28 -9.83
CA ASP A 55 4.32 28.44 -10.51
C ASP A 55 5.83 28.24 -10.56
N SER A 56 6.45 28.62 -11.69
CA SER A 56 7.88 28.43 -11.92
C SER A 56 8.55 29.78 -12.11
N LEU A 57 9.68 29.97 -11.41
CA LEU A 57 10.49 31.16 -11.57
C LEU A 57 11.30 31.06 -12.87
N ALA A 58 11.41 32.18 -13.59
CA ALA A 58 12.27 32.26 -14.75
C ALA A 58 13.75 31.99 -14.38
N ALA A 59 14.49 31.36 -15.29
CA ALA A 59 15.91 31.10 -15.09
C ALA A 59 16.70 32.42 -14.90
N PRO A 60 17.75 32.43 -14.06
CA PRO A 60 18.58 33.61 -13.86
C PRO A 60 19.23 34.02 -15.19
N LYS A 61 19.11 35.30 -15.55
CA LYS A 61 19.70 35.89 -16.76
C LYS A 61 20.56 37.09 -16.43
N LYS A 62 21.53 37.39 -17.29
CA LYS A 62 22.31 38.64 -17.21
C LYS A 62 21.35 39.81 -17.45
N ASN A 63 21.05 40.56 -16.39
CA ASN A 63 20.08 41.66 -16.40
C ASN A 63 20.78 43.03 -16.48
N ALA A 64 21.72 43.19 -17.42
CA ALA A 64 22.32 44.48 -17.71
C ALA A 64 21.47 45.18 -18.76
N GLN A 65 20.91 46.34 -18.42
CA GLN A 65 20.06 47.16 -19.30
C GLN A 65 20.76 48.49 -19.60
N LEU A 66 20.49 49.09 -20.76
CA LEU A 66 20.89 50.48 -21.05
C LEU A 66 20.04 51.46 -20.24
N GLU A 67 20.53 52.69 -20.03
CA GLU A 67 19.80 53.75 -19.29
C GLU A 67 18.43 54.09 -19.90
N ILE A 68 18.26 53.88 -21.21
CA ILE A 68 16.99 54.03 -21.92
C ILE A 68 16.78 52.77 -22.77
N SER A 69 15.84 51.92 -22.35
CA SER A 69 15.39 50.74 -23.12
C SER A 69 13.88 50.59 -23.01
N ASP A 70 13.24 50.17 -24.10
CA ASP A 70 11.81 49.85 -24.14
C ASP A 70 11.52 48.52 -23.43
N PHE A 71 10.38 48.40 -22.76
CA PHE A 71 10.02 47.22 -21.97
C PHE A 71 9.22 46.24 -22.85
N ASP A 72 9.92 45.27 -23.46
CA ASP A 72 9.26 44.13 -24.11
C ASP A 72 8.87 43.08 -23.06
N ASP A 73 7.78 43.34 -22.35
CA ASP A 73 7.21 42.41 -21.37
C ASP A 73 6.37 41.34 -22.10
N GLN A 74 6.97 40.16 -22.26
CA GLN A 74 6.27 38.96 -22.71
C GLN A 74 5.32 38.48 -21.59
N ILE A 75 4.02 38.73 -21.73
CA ILE A 75 2.99 38.18 -20.84
C ILE A 75 3.00 36.65 -20.97
N LYS A 76 3.63 35.97 -20.00
CA LYS A 76 3.59 34.51 -19.88
C LYS A 76 2.91 34.15 -18.57
N SER A 77 1.77 33.47 -18.66
CA SER A 77 1.16 32.80 -17.50
C SER A 77 2.02 31.60 -17.13
N SER A 78 2.82 31.73 -16.08
CA SER A 78 3.67 30.66 -15.55
C SER A 78 2.91 29.67 -14.65
N VAL A 79 1.67 30.00 -14.26
CA VAL A 79 0.84 29.14 -13.41
C VAL A 79 0.30 27.95 -14.21
N GLN A 80 0.67 26.75 -13.79
CA GLN A 80 0.21 25.47 -14.34
C GLN A 80 -0.68 24.73 -13.34
N LYS A 81 -1.76 24.12 -13.82
CA LYS A 81 -2.64 23.27 -13.02
C LYS A 81 -2.21 21.82 -13.16
N THR A 82 -1.88 21.18 -12.03
CA THR A 82 -1.59 19.75 -11.94
C THR A 82 -2.71 19.06 -11.20
N SER A 83 -3.11 17.86 -11.62
CA SER A 83 -4.18 17.10 -10.97
C SER A 83 -3.89 15.61 -10.82
N ASN A 84 -4.53 15.01 -9.81
CA ASN A 84 -4.50 13.57 -9.52
C ASN A 84 -5.91 13.05 -9.17
N ALA A 85 -6.13 11.75 -9.30
CA ALA A 85 -7.38 11.07 -8.98
C ALA A 85 -7.27 10.26 -7.68
N VAL A 86 -8.40 10.04 -7.00
CA VAL A 86 -8.52 9.15 -5.84
C VAL A 86 -8.80 7.71 -6.28
N GLN A 87 -8.17 6.75 -5.59
CA GLN A 87 -8.35 5.30 -5.81
C GLN A 87 -9.00 4.63 -4.60
N ILE A 88 -9.81 3.60 -4.85
CA ILE A 88 -10.38 2.73 -3.80
C ILE A 88 -9.56 1.45 -3.72
N PHE A 89 -9.07 1.14 -2.53
CA PHE A 89 -8.41 -0.12 -2.23
C PHE A 89 -9.38 -1.04 -1.49
N THR A 90 -9.43 -2.31 -1.87
CA THR A 90 -10.27 -3.32 -1.20
C THR A 90 -9.44 -4.55 -0.84
N SER A 91 -9.72 -5.11 0.34
CA SER A 91 -8.98 -6.26 0.86
C SER A 91 -9.87 -7.08 1.77
N ASN A 92 -10.33 -8.22 1.25
CA ASN A 92 -11.34 -9.05 1.91
C ASN A 92 -10.68 -10.08 2.83
N VAL A 93 -11.33 -10.36 3.96
CA VAL A 93 -10.99 -11.45 4.89
C VAL A 93 -12.23 -12.28 5.14
N SER A 94 -12.08 -13.61 5.09
CA SER A 94 -13.18 -14.54 5.36
C SER A 94 -12.68 -15.74 6.14
N VAL A 95 -13.29 -16.03 7.28
CA VAL A 95 -13.02 -17.21 8.10
C VAL A 95 -14.34 -17.88 8.46
N SER A 96 -14.42 -19.21 8.34
CA SER A 96 -15.61 -19.97 8.73
C SER A 96 -15.87 -19.89 10.24
N ARG A 97 -17.14 -19.82 10.64
CA ARG A 97 -17.56 -19.84 12.06
C ARG A 97 -17.12 -21.11 12.78
N SER A 98 -17.09 -22.26 12.09
CA SER A 98 -16.60 -23.52 12.67
C SER A 98 -15.11 -23.45 13.00
N MET A 99 -14.30 -22.86 12.11
CA MET A 99 -12.87 -22.64 12.34
C MET A 99 -12.60 -21.63 13.45
N GLN A 100 -13.46 -20.64 13.65
CA GLN A 100 -13.34 -19.70 14.78
C GLN A 100 -13.62 -20.36 16.14
N ALA A 101 -14.39 -21.44 16.16
CA ALA A 101 -14.73 -22.16 17.39
C ALA A 101 -13.66 -23.18 17.80
N VAL A 102 -12.85 -23.66 16.86
CA VAL A 102 -11.78 -24.63 17.14
C VAL A 102 -10.56 -23.91 17.72
N ALA A 103 -10.02 -24.44 18.81
CA ALA A 103 -8.74 -24.00 19.35
C ALA A 103 -7.62 -24.35 18.36
N THR A 104 -7.00 -23.32 17.79
CA THR A 104 -5.89 -23.44 16.85
C THR A 104 -4.61 -22.89 17.48
N TYR A 105 -3.46 -23.38 17.00
CA TYR A 105 -2.17 -22.77 17.33
C TYR A 105 -2.12 -21.37 16.72
N GLY A 106 -1.61 -20.38 17.44
CA GLY A 106 -1.50 -18.99 16.98
C GLY A 106 -2.68 -18.10 17.35
N GLY A 107 -3.62 -18.56 18.20
CA GLY A 107 -4.76 -17.77 18.67
C GLY A 107 -5.98 -17.89 17.75
N LYS A 108 -6.76 -16.81 17.60
CA LYS A 108 -7.93 -16.81 16.73
C LYS A 108 -7.57 -16.48 15.29
N GLU A 109 -7.97 -17.34 14.37
CA GLU A 109 -7.62 -17.21 12.96
C GLU A 109 -8.15 -15.92 12.30
N LEU A 110 -9.32 -15.42 12.73
CA LEU A 110 -9.85 -14.17 12.18
C LEU A 110 -8.98 -12.96 12.52
N GLU A 111 -8.49 -12.85 13.76
CA GLU A 111 -7.65 -11.72 14.19
C GLU A 111 -6.29 -11.76 13.49
N ARG A 112 -5.77 -12.96 13.26
CA ARG A 112 -4.52 -13.18 12.53
C ARG A 112 -4.66 -12.79 11.06
N GLU A 113 -5.69 -13.29 10.37
CA GLU A 113 -5.91 -12.99 8.96
C GLU A 113 -6.27 -11.52 8.73
N THR A 114 -6.99 -10.86 9.66
CA THR A 114 -7.20 -9.40 9.57
C THR A 114 -5.90 -8.62 9.75
N ALA A 115 -5.06 -8.98 10.72
CA ALA A 115 -3.77 -8.32 10.92
C ALA A 115 -2.83 -8.49 9.71
N LYS A 116 -2.78 -9.71 9.15
CA LYS A 116 -2.02 -10.00 7.93
C LYS A 116 -2.55 -9.19 6.75
N ARG A 117 -3.86 -9.23 6.52
CA ARG A 117 -4.47 -8.52 5.38
C ARG A 117 -4.33 -7.02 5.49
N ALA A 118 -4.34 -6.47 6.71
CA ALA A 118 -4.09 -5.05 6.93
C ALA A 118 -2.65 -4.64 6.54
N LYS A 119 -1.66 -5.50 6.76
CA LYS A 119 -0.28 -5.26 6.30
C LYS A 119 -0.18 -5.30 4.78
N GLU A 120 -0.78 -6.32 4.16
CA GLU A 120 -0.84 -6.44 2.69
C GLU A 120 -1.56 -5.24 2.05
N HIS A 121 -2.66 -4.77 2.65
CA HIS A 121 -3.39 -3.61 2.16
C HIS A 121 -2.54 -2.33 2.16
N LYS A 122 -1.70 -2.14 3.18
CA LYS A 122 -0.76 -1.01 3.21
C LYS A 122 0.31 -1.17 2.14
N LEU A 123 0.76 -2.39 1.87
CA LEU A 123 1.71 -2.66 0.79
C LEU A 123 1.08 -2.38 -0.60
N ASP A 124 -0.18 -2.74 -0.81
CA ASP A 124 -0.94 -2.42 -2.02
C ASP A 124 -1.04 -0.89 -2.24
N MET A 125 -1.25 -0.14 -1.15
CA MET A 125 -1.25 1.32 -1.20
C MET A 125 0.13 1.89 -1.58
N GLU A 126 1.23 1.38 -1.02
CA GLU A 126 2.58 1.81 -1.41
C GLU A 126 2.91 1.46 -2.86
N TYR A 127 2.47 0.29 -3.31
CA TYR A 127 2.61 -0.14 -4.70
C TYR A 127 1.93 0.82 -5.67
N ALA A 128 0.72 1.29 -5.32
CA ALA A 128 0.00 2.29 -6.09
C ALA A 128 0.64 3.68 -6.04
N ILE A 129 1.21 4.10 -4.90
CA ILE A 129 1.95 5.36 -4.75
C ILE A 129 3.14 5.43 -5.72
N PHE A 130 3.78 4.29 -6.01
CA PHE A 130 4.84 4.23 -7.03
C PHE A 130 4.32 4.22 -8.47
N GLY A 131 3.00 4.10 -8.69
CA GLY A 131 2.40 4.02 -10.02
C GLY A 131 2.66 2.69 -10.73
N LEU A 132 2.92 1.62 -9.98
CA LEU A 132 3.22 0.30 -10.54
C LEU A 132 1.93 -0.49 -10.87
N GLY A 133 2.03 -1.44 -11.80
CA GLY A 133 0.93 -2.35 -12.17
C GLY A 133 -0.15 -1.75 -13.08
N ARG A 134 0.08 -0.56 -13.65
CA ARG A 134 -0.86 0.12 -14.56
C ARG A 134 -0.57 -0.14 -16.04
N ASP A 135 0.56 -0.77 -16.34
CA ASP A 135 0.98 -1.21 -17.67
C ASP A 135 1.84 -2.48 -17.55
N ALA A 136 1.99 -3.23 -18.65
CA ALA A 136 2.87 -4.39 -18.70
C ALA A 136 4.35 -3.98 -18.64
N ASP A 137 4.69 -2.79 -19.14
CA ASP A 137 6.02 -2.21 -19.03
C ASP A 137 6.11 -1.31 -17.79
N VAL A 138 6.92 -1.72 -16.82
CA VAL A 138 7.16 -0.97 -15.57
C VAL A 138 7.61 0.46 -15.86
N LYS A 139 8.45 0.67 -16.89
CA LYS A 139 8.94 2.02 -17.22
C LYS A 139 7.82 2.95 -17.67
N LYS A 140 6.77 2.40 -18.29
CA LYS A 140 5.61 3.18 -18.73
C LYS A 140 4.57 3.34 -17.63
N SER A 141 4.37 2.29 -16.84
CA SER A 141 3.41 2.28 -15.73
C SER A 141 3.60 3.47 -14.79
N VAL A 142 4.85 3.72 -14.40
CA VAL A 142 5.20 4.74 -13.41
C VAL A 142 4.90 6.17 -13.89
N PHE A 143 4.98 6.42 -15.20
CA PHE A 143 4.68 7.73 -15.81
C PHE A 143 3.26 7.85 -16.38
N LYS A 144 2.35 6.94 -16.00
CA LYS A 144 0.99 6.95 -16.52
C LYS A 144 0.13 8.00 -15.83
N ALA A 145 -0.60 8.78 -16.62
CA ALA A 145 -1.54 9.79 -16.13
C ALA A 145 -2.63 9.18 -15.22
N PRO A 146 -3.21 9.95 -14.29
CA PRO A 146 -4.27 9.46 -13.42
C PRO A 146 -5.53 9.13 -14.23
N THR A 147 -6.24 8.08 -13.83
CA THR A 147 -7.54 7.71 -14.42
C THR A 147 -8.64 8.16 -13.45
N VAL A 148 -9.47 9.11 -13.87
CA VAL A 148 -10.61 9.55 -13.06
C VAL A 148 -11.69 8.48 -13.08
N ARG A 149 -12.24 8.17 -11.90
CA ARG A 149 -13.31 7.17 -11.76
C ARG A 149 -14.56 7.61 -12.51
N THR A 150 -15.13 6.68 -13.28
CA THR A 150 -16.45 6.80 -13.90
C THR A 150 -17.30 5.58 -13.53
N ASP A 151 -18.56 5.54 -13.98
CA ASP A 151 -19.44 4.40 -13.75
C ASP A 151 -18.96 3.11 -14.43
N ALA A 152 -18.10 3.23 -15.45
CA ALA A 152 -17.57 2.12 -16.23
C ALA A 152 -16.07 1.85 -15.99
N THR A 153 -15.38 2.71 -15.24
CA THR A 153 -13.91 2.64 -15.10
C THR A 153 -13.50 2.96 -13.66
N ALA A 154 -12.71 2.05 -13.08
CA ALA A 154 -12.13 2.27 -11.76
C ALA A 154 -11.17 3.48 -11.78
N GLY A 155 -11.19 4.26 -10.70
CA GLY A 155 -10.25 5.36 -10.52
C GLY A 155 -8.89 4.82 -10.13
N GLU A 156 -7.85 5.28 -10.82
CA GLU A 156 -6.46 4.94 -10.54
C GLU A 156 -5.65 6.21 -10.35
N MET A 157 -4.98 6.32 -9.21
CA MET A 157 -4.11 7.45 -8.94
C MET A 157 -2.83 7.38 -9.78
N ALA A 158 -2.27 8.54 -10.12
CA ALA A 158 -0.93 8.61 -10.68
C ALA A 158 0.12 8.38 -9.59
N GLY A 159 1.23 7.74 -9.99
CA GLY A 159 2.37 7.51 -9.11
C GLY A 159 3.20 8.76 -8.90
N LEU A 160 4.11 8.71 -7.92
CA LEU A 160 4.99 9.81 -7.54
C LEU A 160 5.78 10.38 -8.71
N PHE A 161 6.28 9.54 -9.63
CA PHE A 161 7.15 10.00 -10.72
C PHE A 161 6.40 10.55 -11.94
N TYR A 162 5.06 10.54 -11.93
CA TYR A 162 4.29 11.19 -12.99
C TYR A 162 4.35 12.72 -12.89
N PHE A 163 4.53 13.25 -11.67
CA PHE A 163 4.61 14.68 -11.38
C PHE A 163 6.05 15.16 -11.34
#